data_AF-A0A0G4G9Q8-F1
#
_entry.id   AF-A0A0G4G9Q8-F1
#
_cell.length_a   1.000
_cell.length_b   1.000
_cell.length_c   1.000
_cell.angle_alpha   90.00
_cell.angle_beta   90.00
_cell.angle_gamma   90.00
#
_symmetry.space_group_name_H-M   'P 1'
#
loop_
_entity.id
_entity.type
_entity.pdbx_description
1 polymer ?
#
loop_
_entity_poly.entity_id
_entity_poly.type
_entity_poly.pdbx_seq_one_letter_code
_entity_poly.pdbx_strand_id
1 'polypeptide(L)'
;MAPKNVKAVKGEQKAFEKAKQKVVEDKTFGLKNKNKSKAVQKYIKQVQSNAFGGKGAPADAAEREKAEKKAKQAEMEKQAAFLKSLFKGIENKKKGVEGGDTTNPEAIKESQKINLYVDQRTQKEENMEEWDQEKLEQVIKTKHGAQSSNQTDIICKHFLDAVEKGTYGWFWQCPGGGDSCKYRHCLPPGYVLKKKKKPGEEEEEEDEDAETVEEMVERLRSELPAGGTRVTAETFADWKKRKEEERKEAVERVRGRGRRGG
;
A
#
# COMPACT_ATOMS: atom_id res chain seq x y z
N MET A 1 8.79 40.45 -13.46
CA MET A 1 9.10 41.09 -14.76
C MET A 1 7.98 40.73 -15.75
N ALA A 2 7.37 41.73 -16.38
CA ALA A 2 6.05 41.65 -17.02
C ALA A 2 6.00 40.75 -18.29
N PRO A 3 4.89 40.01 -18.54
CA PRO A 3 4.68 39.34 -19.82
C PRO A 3 4.29 40.38 -20.87
N LYS A 4 5.26 40.77 -21.69
CA LYS A 4 4.99 41.55 -22.90
C LYS A 4 4.17 40.70 -23.87
N ASN A 5 3.13 41.33 -24.41
CA ASN A 5 2.61 41.13 -25.76
C ASN A 5 1.39 40.22 -26.00
N VAL A 6 0.30 40.40 -25.26
CA VAL A 6 -1.04 39.89 -25.66
C VAL A 6 -1.72 40.81 -26.70
N LYS A 7 -1.31 42.10 -26.78
CA LYS A 7 -1.92 43.09 -27.67
C LYS A 7 -1.48 42.98 -29.14
N ALA A 8 -0.23 42.58 -29.46
CA ALA A 8 0.16 42.40 -30.87
C ALA A 8 -0.50 41.18 -31.52
N VAL A 9 -0.65 40.07 -30.78
CA VAL A 9 -1.29 38.84 -31.28
C VAL A 9 -2.74 39.09 -31.72
N LYS A 10 -3.47 39.96 -31.00
CA LYS A 10 -4.84 40.35 -31.35
C LYS A 10 -4.91 41.27 -32.58
N GLY A 11 -3.86 42.06 -32.82
CA GLY A 11 -3.74 42.93 -34.00
C GLY A 11 -3.49 42.13 -35.29
N GLU A 12 -2.58 41.15 -35.24
CA GLU A 12 -2.27 40.27 -36.37
C GLU A 12 -3.44 39.37 -36.78
N GLN A 13 -4.19 38.84 -35.80
CA GLN A 13 -5.40 38.05 -36.07
C GLN A 13 -6.47 38.86 -36.81
N LYS A 14 -6.68 40.13 -36.42
CA LYS A 14 -7.66 41.01 -37.08
C LYS A 14 -7.22 41.40 -38.50
N ALA A 15 -5.92 41.56 -38.74
CA ALA A 15 -5.38 41.80 -40.08
C ALA A 15 -5.54 40.59 -41.00
N PHE A 16 -5.31 39.38 -40.47
CA PHE A 16 -5.48 38.12 -41.20
C PHE A 16 -6.95 37.81 -41.54
N GLU A 17 -7.88 38.09 -40.63
CA GLU A 17 -9.32 37.97 -40.89
C GLU A 17 -9.80 38.94 -41.97
N LYS A 18 -9.30 40.19 -41.96
CA LYS A 18 -9.61 41.19 -43.00
C LYS A 18 -9.04 40.80 -44.36
N ALA A 19 -7.84 40.21 -44.41
CA ALA A 19 -7.26 39.69 -45.65
C ALA A 19 -8.08 38.51 -46.21
N LYS A 20 -8.54 37.59 -45.34
CA LYS A 20 -9.42 36.49 -45.73
C LYS A 20 -10.78 36.95 -46.24
N GLN A 21 -11.37 37.98 -45.62
CA GLN A 21 -12.61 38.61 -46.09
C GLN A 21 -12.44 39.18 -47.50
N LYS A 22 -11.34 39.89 -47.78
CA LYS A 22 -11.04 40.40 -49.13
C LYS A 22 -10.90 39.27 -50.18
N VAL A 23 -10.23 38.17 -49.83
CA VAL A 23 -10.08 37.01 -50.74
C VAL A 23 -11.43 36.35 -51.04
N VAL A 24 -12.33 36.28 -50.05
CA VAL A 24 -13.70 35.78 -50.25
C VAL A 24 -14.50 36.76 -51.11
N GLU A 25 -14.39 38.06 -50.86
CA GLU A 25 -15.11 39.09 -51.62
C GLU A 25 -14.70 39.10 -53.08
N ASP A 26 -13.40 38.93 -53.38
CA ASP A 26 -12.84 38.91 -54.73
C ASP A 26 -13.25 37.64 -55.50
N LYS A 27 -13.11 36.46 -54.87
CA LYS A 27 -13.54 35.18 -55.46
C LYS A 27 -15.05 35.05 -55.65
N THR A 28 -15.84 35.88 -54.97
CA THR A 28 -17.31 35.90 -55.09
C THR A 28 -17.83 37.14 -55.83
N PHE A 29 -16.98 38.09 -56.23
CA PHE A 29 -17.35 39.41 -56.76
C PHE A 29 -18.21 39.33 -58.04
N GLY A 30 -17.86 38.43 -58.96
CA GLY A 30 -18.60 38.24 -60.23
C GLY A 30 -19.84 37.34 -60.15
N LEU A 31 -20.05 36.64 -59.03
CA LEU A 31 -21.17 35.70 -58.84
C LEU A 31 -22.40 36.36 -58.19
N LYS A 32 -22.26 37.61 -57.72
CA LYS A 32 -23.31 38.34 -57.00
C LYS A 32 -24.52 38.71 -57.88
N ASN A 33 -24.34 38.91 -59.20
CA ASN A 33 -25.45 39.17 -60.15
C ASN A 33 -26.22 37.90 -60.59
N LYS A 34 -25.74 36.70 -60.19
CA LYS A 34 -26.37 35.39 -60.47
C LYS A 34 -26.75 34.62 -59.19
N ASN A 35 -26.85 35.33 -58.06
CA ASN A 35 -27.03 34.77 -56.71
C ASN A 35 -28.42 34.16 -56.43
N LYS A 36 -29.27 34.02 -57.46
CA LYS A 36 -30.59 33.39 -57.40
C LYS A 36 -30.52 31.87 -57.63
N SER A 37 -29.44 31.35 -58.23
CA SER A 37 -29.27 29.91 -58.45
C SER A 37 -28.74 29.21 -57.19
N LYS A 38 -29.39 28.11 -56.78
CA LYS A 38 -28.99 27.30 -55.63
C LYS A 38 -27.56 26.75 -55.74
N ALA A 39 -27.07 26.51 -56.97
CA ALA A 39 -25.70 26.06 -57.23
C ALA A 39 -24.66 27.16 -56.92
N VAL A 40 -24.96 28.40 -57.29
CA VAL A 40 -24.12 29.58 -57.01
C VAL A 40 -24.10 29.87 -55.50
N GLN A 41 -25.24 29.75 -54.83
CA GLN A 41 -25.32 29.90 -53.37
C GLN A 41 -24.51 28.82 -52.62
N LYS A 42 -24.54 27.57 -53.10
CA LYS A 42 -23.76 26.47 -52.51
C LYS A 42 -22.25 26.69 -52.71
N TYR A 43 -21.85 27.17 -53.89
CA TYR A 43 -20.45 27.49 -54.18
C TYR A 43 -19.94 28.66 -53.31
N ILE A 44 -20.72 29.73 -53.16
CA ILE A 44 -20.36 30.86 -52.28
C ILE A 44 -20.20 30.39 -50.83
N LYS A 45 -21.11 29.55 -50.32
CA LYS A 45 -20.99 28.95 -48.98
C LYS A 45 -19.73 28.10 -48.82
N GLN A 46 -19.37 27.31 -49.85
CA GLN A 46 -18.18 26.48 -49.84
C GLN A 46 -16.87 27.30 -49.89
N VAL A 47 -16.84 28.38 -50.66
CA VAL A 47 -15.68 29.29 -50.71
C VAL A 47 -15.52 30.04 -49.38
N GLN A 48 -16.63 30.46 -48.75
CA GLN A 48 -16.62 31.04 -47.41
C GLN A 48 -16.14 30.03 -46.35
N SER A 49 -16.64 28.80 -46.37
CA SER A 49 -16.19 27.77 -45.43
C SER A 49 -14.72 27.41 -45.61
N ASN A 50 -14.17 27.45 -46.83
CA ASN A 50 -12.75 27.17 -47.06
C ASN A 50 -11.83 28.32 -46.64
N ALA A 51 -12.30 29.58 -46.70
CA ALA A 51 -11.51 30.73 -46.27
C ALA A 51 -11.48 30.92 -44.74
N PHE A 52 -12.58 30.56 -44.06
CA PHE A 52 -12.73 30.70 -42.60
C PHE A 52 -12.63 29.37 -41.83
N GLY A 53 -12.72 28.23 -42.50
CA GLY A 53 -12.77 26.89 -41.91
C GLY A 53 -11.39 26.26 -41.78
N GLY A 54 -10.79 26.49 -40.62
CA GLY A 54 -9.61 25.78 -40.13
C GLY A 54 -9.50 25.90 -38.61
N LYS A 55 -10.61 25.74 -37.89
CA LYS A 55 -10.66 25.59 -36.42
C LYS A 55 -11.10 24.15 -36.13
N GLY A 56 -10.16 23.23 -36.02
CA GLY A 56 -10.53 21.82 -35.77
C GLY A 56 -9.39 20.87 -35.42
N ALA A 57 -8.23 21.34 -34.97
CA ALA A 57 -7.12 20.45 -34.63
C ALA A 57 -6.32 20.77 -33.33
N PRO A 58 -6.27 22.01 -32.79
CA PRO A 58 -5.50 22.27 -31.56
C PRO A 58 -6.33 22.38 -30.27
N ALA A 59 -7.66 22.27 -30.31
CA ALA A 59 -8.51 22.33 -29.10
C ALA A 59 -8.76 20.96 -28.47
N ASP A 60 -8.92 19.91 -29.29
CA ASP A 60 -9.25 18.55 -28.83
C ASP A 60 -8.07 17.88 -28.08
N ALA A 61 -6.83 18.15 -28.51
CA ALA A 61 -5.63 17.60 -27.86
C ALA A 61 -5.39 18.18 -26.45
N ALA A 62 -5.63 19.49 -26.27
CA ALA A 62 -5.46 20.16 -24.98
C ALA A 62 -6.57 19.80 -23.98
N GLU A 63 -7.76 19.43 -24.46
CA GLU A 63 -8.87 18.97 -23.62
C GLU A 63 -8.68 17.51 -23.17
N ARG A 64 -8.17 16.65 -24.06
CA ARG A 64 -7.80 15.26 -23.73
C ARG A 64 -6.66 15.17 -22.71
N GLU A 65 -5.62 16.00 -22.82
CA GLU A 65 -4.52 16.03 -21.85
C GLU A 65 -4.99 16.51 -20.46
N LYS A 66 -5.91 17.49 -20.41
CA LYS A 66 -6.52 17.94 -19.15
C LYS A 66 -7.43 16.87 -18.53
N ALA A 67 -8.18 16.14 -19.35
CA ALA A 67 -9.00 15.03 -18.89
C ALA A 67 -8.14 13.89 -18.31
N GLU A 68 -7.02 13.55 -18.96
CA GLU A 68 -6.12 12.49 -18.49
C GLU A 68 -5.37 12.88 -17.20
N LYS A 69 -4.91 14.13 -17.07
CA LYS A 69 -4.30 14.63 -15.83
C LYS A 69 -5.29 14.64 -14.67
N LYS A 70 -6.54 15.02 -14.92
CA LYS A 70 -7.61 14.98 -13.90
C LYS A 70 -7.96 13.54 -13.50
N ALA A 71 -7.96 12.60 -14.44
CA ALA A 71 -8.17 11.18 -14.15
C ALA A 71 -7.03 10.60 -13.29
N LYS A 72 -5.77 10.87 -13.64
CA LYS A 72 -4.59 10.46 -12.85
C LYS A 72 -4.56 11.07 -11.46
N GLN A 73 -4.92 12.35 -11.32
CA GLN A 73 -5.00 13.02 -10.02
C GLN A 73 -6.11 12.40 -9.15
N ALA A 74 -7.28 12.10 -9.73
CA ALA A 74 -8.37 11.43 -9.01
C ALA A 74 -8.01 9.98 -8.60
N GLU A 75 -7.22 9.27 -9.41
CA GLU A 75 -6.73 7.93 -9.05
C GLU A 75 -5.70 7.99 -7.91
N MET A 76 -4.75 8.91 -7.98
CA MET A 76 -3.78 9.17 -6.90
C MET A 76 -4.47 9.59 -5.61
N GLU A 77 -5.52 10.41 -5.69
CA GLU A 77 -6.30 10.84 -4.53
C GLU A 77 -7.10 9.67 -3.93
N LYS A 78 -7.63 8.76 -4.75
CA LYS A 78 -8.26 7.51 -4.26
C LYS A 78 -7.24 6.58 -3.60
N GLN A 79 -6.05 6.43 -4.16
CA GLN A 79 -4.97 5.65 -3.54
C GLN A 79 -4.51 6.28 -2.22
N ALA A 80 -4.34 7.61 -2.18
CA ALA A 80 -4.00 8.33 -0.96
C ALA A 80 -5.11 8.25 0.11
N ALA A 81 -6.39 8.33 -0.29
CA ALA A 81 -7.52 8.16 0.61
C ALA A 81 -7.63 6.72 1.14
N PHE A 82 -7.35 5.73 0.29
CA PHE A 82 -7.30 4.32 0.68
C PHE A 82 -6.17 4.05 1.68
N LEU A 83 -4.95 4.55 1.40
CA LEU A 83 -3.83 4.50 2.33
C LEU A 83 -4.16 5.20 3.66
N LYS A 84 -4.75 6.41 3.60
CA LYS A 84 -5.16 7.14 4.81
C LYS A 84 -6.24 6.39 5.61
N SER A 85 -7.14 5.68 4.94
CA SER A 85 -8.15 4.82 5.59
C SER A 85 -7.51 3.60 6.27
N LEU A 86 -6.47 3.01 5.67
CA LEU A 86 -5.72 1.90 6.27
C LEU A 86 -5.03 2.32 7.57
N PHE A 87 -4.46 3.53 7.62
CA PHE A 87 -3.72 4.00 8.80
C PHE A 87 -4.60 4.62 9.91
N LYS A 88 -5.85 5.02 9.63
CA LYS A 88 -6.74 5.63 10.63
C LYS A 88 -7.22 4.65 11.71
N GLY A 89 -7.09 3.34 11.50
CA GLY A 89 -7.47 2.30 12.46
C GLY A 89 -6.51 2.13 13.65
N ILE A 90 -5.33 2.77 13.64
CA ILE A 90 -4.27 2.55 14.64
C ILE A 90 -4.21 3.69 15.68
N GLU A 91 -4.74 4.88 15.39
CA GLU A 91 -4.65 6.05 16.30
C GLU A 91 -5.64 6.02 17.48
N ASN A 92 -6.64 5.15 17.48
CA ASN A 92 -7.60 5.04 18.58
C ASN A 92 -7.18 3.98 19.61
N LYS A 93 -5.95 4.08 20.12
CA LYS A 93 -5.57 3.46 21.41
C LYS A 93 -5.38 4.56 22.43
N LYS A 94 -6.33 4.61 23.36
CA LYS A 94 -6.47 5.55 24.48
C LYS A 94 -5.13 5.98 25.09
N LYS A 95 -4.99 7.30 25.27
CA LYS A 95 -4.29 7.91 26.40
C LYS A 95 -4.75 7.23 27.69
N GLY A 96 -3.82 6.56 28.34
CA GLY A 96 -3.95 6.02 29.68
C GLY A 96 -2.60 5.49 30.10
N VAL A 97 -2.11 6.01 31.22
CA VAL A 97 -0.82 5.75 31.86
C VAL A 97 0.30 6.69 31.43
N GLU A 98 0.47 7.73 32.25
CA GLU A 98 1.67 8.54 32.36
C GLU A 98 2.84 7.65 32.80
N GLY A 99 4.00 7.80 32.12
CA GLY A 99 5.27 7.25 32.61
C GLY A 99 5.76 5.97 31.93
N GLY A 100 5.93 5.97 30.61
CA GLY A 100 6.69 4.92 29.90
C GLY A 100 6.90 5.30 28.44
N ASP A 101 8.08 5.02 27.88
CA ASP A 101 8.39 5.25 26.47
C ASP A 101 7.49 4.38 25.57
N THR A 102 6.35 4.93 25.18
CA THR A 102 5.31 4.25 24.37
C THR A 102 5.63 4.25 22.88
N THR A 103 6.82 4.70 22.48
CA THR A 103 7.24 4.79 21.08
C THR A 103 8.03 3.56 20.63
N ASN A 104 8.53 2.74 21.56
CA ASN A 104 9.26 1.53 21.22
C ASN A 104 8.32 0.30 21.18
N PRO A 105 8.03 -0.29 20.00
CA PRO A 105 7.16 -1.46 19.88
C PRO A 105 7.70 -2.70 20.60
N GLU A 106 9.01 -2.75 20.88
CA GLU A 106 9.65 -3.88 21.56
C GLU A 106 9.40 -3.85 23.08
N ALA A 107 9.49 -2.68 23.70
CA ALA A 107 9.19 -2.49 25.12
C ALA A 107 7.71 -2.78 25.46
N ILE A 108 6.80 -2.47 24.52
CA ILE A 108 5.37 -2.81 24.65
C ILE A 108 5.16 -4.32 24.56
N LYS A 109 5.91 -5.03 23.71
CA LYS A 109 5.85 -6.50 23.63
C LYS A 109 6.39 -7.15 24.89
N GLU A 110 7.44 -6.60 25.49
CA GLU A 110 8.05 -7.15 26.70
C GLU A 110 7.17 -6.98 27.95
N SER A 111 6.55 -5.80 28.13
CA SER A 111 5.60 -5.56 29.23
C SER A 111 4.32 -6.40 29.14
N GLN A 112 3.99 -6.94 27.96
CA GLN A 112 2.87 -7.86 27.75
C GLN A 112 3.24 -9.35 27.96
N LYS A 113 4.52 -9.67 28.18
CA LYS A 113 4.95 -11.05 28.46
C LYS A 113 4.56 -11.40 29.90
N ILE A 114 3.47 -12.13 30.05
CA ILE A 114 3.10 -12.77 31.31
C ILE A 114 4.23 -13.72 31.72
N ASN A 115 4.70 -13.59 32.97
CA ASN A 115 5.71 -14.48 33.51
C ASN A 115 5.16 -15.90 33.64
N LEU A 116 5.74 -16.84 32.90
CA LEU A 116 5.27 -18.24 32.79
C LEU A 116 5.43 -19.06 34.08
N TYR A 117 6.24 -18.56 35.02
CA TYR A 117 6.58 -19.23 36.28
C TYR A 117 5.82 -18.65 37.48
N VAL A 118 5.00 -17.60 37.27
CA VAL A 118 4.20 -16.97 38.33
C VAL A 118 2.73 -17.05 37.95
N ASP A 119 1.90 -17.60 38.83
CA ASP A 119 0.46 -17.68 38.62
C ASP A 119 -0.15 -16.26 38.78
N GLN A 120 -0.73 -15.70 37.72
CA GLN A 120 -1.31 -14.34 37.75
C GLN A 120 -2.34 -14.13 38.86
N ARG A 121 -2.97 -15.20 39.35
CA ARG A 121 -3.94 -15.13 40.45
C ARG A 121 -3.30 -14.78 41.79
N THR A 122 -2.01 -15.07 41.94
CA THR A 122 -1.21 -14.70 43.12
C THR A 122 -0.64 -13.29 43.06
N GLN A 123 -0.61 -12.67 41.87
CA GLN A 123 -0.11 -11.29 41.72
C GLN A 123 -1.15 -10.21 42.04
N LYS A 124 -2.43 -10.59 42.22
CA LYS A 124 -3.50 -9.67 42.65
C LYS A 124 -3.55 -9.46 44.17
N GLU A 125 -2.47 -9.75 44.89
CA GLU A 125 -2.37 -9.41 46.31
C GLU A 125 -2.27 -7.89 46.46
N GLU A 126 -3.32 -7.28 47.04
CA GLU A 126 -3.45 -5.84 47.24
C GLU A 126 -2.47 -5.34 48.32
N ASN A 127 -1.98 -4.09 48.16
CA ASN A 127 -1.06 -3.46 49.11
C ASN A 127 -1.66 -3.46 50.53
N MET A 128 -0.94 -4.08 51.48
CA MET A 128 -1.35 -4.29 52.88
C MET A 128 -1.50 -2.99 53.68
N GLU A 129 -0.94 -1.88 53.17
CA GLU A 129 -0.94 -0.57 53.83
C GLU A 129 -2.31 0.15 53.78
N GLU A 130 -3.24 -0.29 52.93
CA GLU A 130 -4.59 0.29 52.77
C GLU A 130 -5.68 -0.62 53.37
N TRP A 131 -5.32 -1.50 54.31
CA TRP A 131 -6.25 -2.45 54.91
C TRP A 131 -6.95 -1.85 56.13
N ASP A 132 -8.25 -1.63 56.01
CA ASP A 132 -9.11 -1.23 57.12
C ASP A 132 -9.37 -2.40 58.10
N GLN A 133 -9.74 -2.08 59.35
CA GLN A 133 -10.03 -3.05 60.43
C GLN A 133 -11.05 -4.13 60.02
N GLU A 134 -12.06 -3.77 59.23
CA GLU A 134 -13.09 -4.69 58.74
C GLU A 134 -12.54 -5.69 57.71
N LYS A 135 -11.59 -5.23 56.87
CA LYS A 135 -10.87 -6.07 55.90
C LYS A 135 -9.89 -7.01 56.59
N LEU A 136 -9.26 -6.55 57.68
CA LEU A 136 -8.44 -7.40 58.55
C LEU A 136 -9.26 -8.51 59.20
N GLU A 137 -10.45 -8.18 59.75
CA GLU A 137 -11.36 -9.16 60.35
C GLU A 137 -11.92 -10.15 59.32
N GLN A 138 -12.23 -9.69 58.10
CA GLN A 138 -12.58 -10.56 56.98
C GLN A 138 -11.42 -11.51 56.62
N VAL A 139 -10.19 -11.03 56.50
CA VAL A 139 -9.03 -11.87 56.18
C VAL A 139 -8.75 -12.88 57.30
N ILE A 140 -8.87 -12.49 58.57
CA ILE A 140 -8.76 -13.40 59.73
C ILE A 140 -9.85 -14.49 59.66
N LYS A 141 -11.10 -14.11 59.39
CA LYS A 141 -12.21 -15.06 59.24
C LYS A 141 -12.01 -15.99 58.04
N THR A 142 -11.42 -15.49 56.96
CA THR A 142 -11.12 -16.27 55.75
C THR A 142 -9.94 -17.22 55.97
N LYS A 143 -8.90 -16.81 56.72
CA LYS A 143 -7.76 -17.67 57.09
C LYS A 143 -8.12 -18.75 58.12
N HIS A 144 -9.02 -18.47 59.06
CA HIS A 144 -9.43 -19.43 60.09
C HIS A 144 -10.64 -20.29 59.69
N GLY A 145 -11.38 -19.94 58.61
CA GLY A 145 -12.61 -20.62 58.19
C GLY A 145 -12.44 -21.77 57.18
N ALA A 146 -11.38 -21.78 56.38
CA ALA A 146 -11.01 -22.90 55.51
C ALA A 146 -9.62 -22.63 54.93
N GLN A 147 -8.64 -23.47 55.26
CA GLN A 147 -7.32 -23.40 54.63
C GLN A 147 -7.47 -23.51 53.10
N SER A 148 -7.08 -22.44 52.38
CA SER A 148 -6.75 -22.40 50.94
C SER A 148 -7.78 -23.07 50.00
N SER A 149 -8.73 -22.29 49.48
CA SER A 149 -9.61 -22.74 48.41
C SER A 149 -8.86 -22.87 47.07
N ASN A 150 -8.20 -24.02 46.91
CA ASN A 150 -7.87 -24.67 45.64
C ASN A 150 -6.65 -24.17 44.84
N GLN A 151 -5.46 -24.14 45.44
CA GLN A 151 -4.23 -24.32 44.65
C GLN A 151 -3.62 -25.68 44.95
N THR A 152 -3.93 -26.66 44.10
CA THR A 152 -3.15 -27.91 44.06
C THR A 152 -1.81 -27.61 43.36
N ASP A 153 -0.70 -28.19 43.85
CA ASP A 153 0.63 -28.06 43.20
C ASP A 153 0.69 -28.68 41.79
N ILE A 154 -0.38 -29.36 41.38
CA ILE A 154 -0.55 -29.97 40.07
C ILE A 154 -0.82 -28.85 39.04
N ILE A 155 -0.03 -28.86 37.97
CA ILE A 155 -0.16 -27.94 36.85
C ILE A 155 -1.42 -28.27 36.04
N CYS A 156 -2.15 -27.24 35.60
CA CYS A 156 -3.32 -27.41 34.75
C CYS A 156 -2.94 -27.99 33.38
N LYS A 157 -3.66 -29.03 32.94
CA LYS A 157 -3.46 -29.64 31.61
C LYS A 157 -3.71 -28.65 30.47
N HIS A 158 -4.73 -27.80 30.60
CA HIS A 158 -5.05 -26.78 29.60
C HIS A 158 -3.99 -25.68 29.55
N PHE A 159 -3.32 -25.39 30.66
CA PHE A 159 -2.18 -24.48 30.69
C PHE A 159 -1.00 -25.06 29.91
N LEU A 160 -0.63 -26.32 30.14
CA LEU A 160 0.44 -26.97 29.36
C LEU A 160 0.14 -26.94 27.86
N ASP A 161 -1.09 -27.28 27.45
CA ASP A 161 -1.50 -27.23 26.05
C ASP A 161 -1.44 -25.80 25.46
N ALA A 162 -1.85 -24.79 26.21
CA ALA A 162 -1.78 -23.40 25.78
C ALA A 162 -0.35 -22.88 25.67
N VAL A 163 0.54 -23.31 26.57
CA VAL A 163 1.95 -22.96 26.54
C VAL A 163 2.67 -23.66 25.39
N GLU A 164 2.37 -24.93 25.12
CA GLU A 164 2.89 -25.67 23.96
C GLU A 164 2.42 -25.06 22.63
N LYS A 165 1.18 -24.58 22.57
CA LYS A 165 0.62 -23.88 21.40
C LYS A 165 1.03 -22.41 21.31
N GLY A 166 1.71 -21.87 22.33
CA GLY A 166 2.06 -20.45 22.39
C GLY A 166 0.86 -19.49 22.47
N THR A 167 -0.32 -20.00 22.86
CA THR A 167 -1.55 -19.21 23.00
C THR A 167 -1.78 -18.71 24.43
N TYR A 168 -0.96 -19.15 25.38
CA TYR A 168 -0.95 -18.61 26.74
C TYR A 168 -0.49 -17.14 26.74
N GLY A 169 -1.34 -16.23 27.21
CA GLY A 169 -1.07 -14.80 27.14
C GLY A 169 -2.24 -13.91 27.62
N TRP A 170 -2.26 -12.67 27.15
CA TRP A 170 -3.08 -11.55 27.64
C TRP A 170 -4.60 -11.81 27.67
N PHE A 171 -5.12 -12.72 26.86
CA PHE A 171 -6.55 -13.07 26.84
C PHE A 171 -6.81 -14.56 27.10
N TRP A 172 -5.82 -15.30 27.57
CA TRP A 172 -5.99 -16.73 27.78
C TRP A 172 -6.73 -17.00 29.09
N GLN A 173 -7.93 -17.58 28.99
CA GLN A 173 -8.69 -18.09 30.12
C GLN A 173 -8.71 -19.61 30.08
N CYS A 174 -8.45 -20.24 31.23
CA CYS A 174 -8.48 -21.68 31.35
C CYS A 174 -9.91 -22.23 31.10
N PRO A 175 -10.10 -23.17 30.16
CA PRO A 175 -11.40 -23.81 29.96
C PRO A 175 -11.91 -24.58 31.18
N GLY A 176 -11.01 -25.01 32.07
CA GLY A 176 -11.30 -25.74 33.30
C GLY A 176 -11.63 -24.87 34.52
N GLY A 177 -12.03 -23.61 34.31
CA GLY A 177 -12.51 -22.73 35.40
C GLY A 177 -11.93 -21.31 35.41
N GLY A 178 -11.30 -20.83 34.34
CA GLY A 178 -10.76 -19.47 34.26
C GLY A 178 -9.84 -19.15 35.44
N ASP A 179 -10.17 -18.09 36.17
CA ASP A 179 -9.44 -17.67 37.38
C ASP A 179 -9.69 -18.58 38.60
N SER A 180 -10.75 -19.38 38.62
CA SER A 180 -11.06 -20.32 39.71
C SER A 180 -10.60 -21.76 39.44
N CYS A 181 -9.72 -21.97 38.46
CA CYS A 181 -9.21 -23.32 38.17
C CYS A 181 -8.52 -23.95 39.39
N LYS A 182 -8.84 -25.20 39.71
CA LYS A 182 -8.25 -25.95 40.83
C LYS A 182 -6.73 -26.21 40.70
N TYR A 183 -6.23 -26.15 39.47
CA TYR A 183 -4.84 -26.45 39.12
C TYR A 183 -4.04 -25.16 38.87
N ARG A 184 -2.71 -25.23 39.01
CA ARG A 184 -1.83 -24.07 38.83
C ARG A 184 -1.63 -23.71 37.35
N HIS A 185 -1.61 -22.41 37.06
CA HIS A 185 -1.34 -21.85 35.72
C HIS A 185 0.06 -21.24 35.64
N CYS A 186 1.04 -22.00 36.13
CA CYS A 186 2.45 -21.66 36.04
C CYS A 186 3.28 -22.93 35.88
N LEU A 187 4.43 -22.81 35.22
CA LEU A 187 5.38 -23.90 35.14
C LEU A 187 6.11 -24.05 36.46
N PRO A 188 6.49 -25.29 36.84
CA PRO A 188 7.35 -25.52 37.98
C PRO A 188 8.66 -24.73 37.85
N PRO A 189 9.19 -24.22 38.97
CA PRO A 189 10.50 -23.58 38.97
C PRO A 189 11.55 -24.57 38.46
N GLY A 190 12.30 -24.16 37.42
CA GLY A 190 13.33 -24.99 36.78
C GLY A 190 12.88 -25.80 35.56
N TYR A 191 11.58 -25.82 35.22
CA TYR A 191 11.12 -26.47 33.98
C TYR A 191 11.33 -25.57 32.77
N VAL A 192 12.28 -25.92 31.90
CA VAL A 192 12.56 -25.20 30.65
C VAL A 192 11.78 -25.83 29.49
N LEU A 193 10.93 -25.06 28.82
CA LEU A 193 10.25 -25.54 27.61
C LEU A 193 11.25 -25.81 26.49
N LYS A 194 11.17 -27.01 25.94
CA LYS A 194 11.74 -27.33 24.63
C LYS A 194 10.87 -26.66 23.57
N LYS A 195 11.24 -25.44 23.18
CA LYS A 195 10.64 -24.78 22.01
C LYS A 195 10.75 -25.74 20.82
N LYS A 196 9.62 -26.10 20.20
CA LYS A 196 9.65 -26.58 18.82
C LYS A 196 10.08 -25.38 17.97
N LYS A 197 11.15 -25.52 17.19
CA LYS A 197 11.53 -24.53 16.15
C LYS A 197 10.25 -24.22 15.36
N LYS A 198 9.96 -22.94 15.15
CA LYS A 198 8.77 -22.58 14.36
C LYS A 198 9.03 -23.07 12.93
N PRO A 199 8.05 -23.68 12.25
CA PRO A 199 8.22 -24.17 10.88
C PRO A 199 8.51 -23.08 9.82
N GLY A 200 8.61 -21.80 10.18
CA GLY A 200 9.07 -20.72 9.29
C GLY A 200 10.42 -20.10 9.68
N GLU A 201 10.98 -20.46 10.84
CA GLU A 201 12.32 -20.02 11.26
C GLU A 201 13.41 -20.87 10.58
N GLU A 202 13.06 -22.07 10.12
CA GLU A 202 13.90 -22.90 9.24
C GLU A 202 13.87 -22.39 7.79
N GLU A 203 12.72 -21.87 7.30
CA GLU A 203 12.63 -21.22 5.99
C GLU A 203 13.42 -19.90 5.96
N GLU A 204 13.37 -19.09 7.02
CA GLU A 204 14.20 -17.87 7.13
C GLU A 204 15.71 -18.17 7.19
N GLU A 205 16.16 -19.24 7.86
CA GLU A 205 17.58 -19.65 7.83
C GLU A 205 17.99 -20.20 6.44
N GLU A 206 17.12 -20.92 5.72
CA GLU A 206 17.38 -21.34 4.33
C GLU A 206 17.44 -20.14 3.35
N ASP A 207 16.65 -19.09 3.59
CA ASP A 207 16.69 -17.85 2.81
C ASP A 207 17.96 -17.01 3.08
N GLU A 208 18.57 -17.12 4.27
CA GLU A 208 19.87 -16.50 4.59
C GLU A 208 21.04 -17.20 3.87
N ASP A 209 20.92 -18.49 3.57
CA ASP A 209 21.87 -19.27 2.76
C ASP A 209 21.63 -19.11 1.24
N ALA A 210 20.60 -18.38 0.82
CA ALA A 210 20.37 -18.08 -0.59
C ALA A 210 21.43 -17.10 -1.11
N GLU A 211 22.17 -17.51 -2.15
CA GLU A 211 23.19 -16.67 -2.82
C GLU A 211 22.66 -15.25 -3.04
N THR A 212 23.38 -14.27 -2.49
CA THR A 212 22.99 -12.87 -2.63
C THR A 212 23.01 -12.46 -4.10
N VAL A 213 22.21 -11.46 -4.46
CA VAL A 213 22.13 -10.97 -5.85
C VAL A 213 23.52 -10.52 -6.33
N GLU A 214 24.34 -10.01 -5.43
CA GLU A 214 25.72 -9.60 -5.64
C GLU A 214 26.63 -10.79 -5.98
N GLU A 215 26.58 -11.87 -5.20
CA GLU A 215 27.36 -13.10 -5.46
C GLU A 215 26.96 -13.76 -6.78
N MET A 216 25.65 -13.77 -7.09
CA MET A 216 25.14 -14.24 -8.37
C MET A 216 25.71 -13.41 -9.54
N VAL A 217 25.78 -12.08 -9.40
CA VAL A 217 26.32 -11.17 -10.42
C VAL A 217 27.83 -11.38 -10.61
N GLU A 218 28.59 -11.60 -9.55
CA GLU A 218 30.03 -11.85 -9.60
C GLU A 218 30.36 -13.18 -10.30
N ARG A 219 29.63 -14.25 -9.98
CA ARG A 219 29.74 -15.53 -10.69
C ARG A 219 29.51 -15.36 -12.18
N LEU A 220 28.40 -14.71 -12.56
CA LEU A 220 28.05 -14.48 -13.97
C LEU A 220 29.08 -13.58 -14.70
N ARG A 221 29.69 -12.63 -14.01
CA ARG A 221 30.75 -11.79 -14.58
C ARG A 221 32.03 -12.58 -14.86
N SER A 222 32.37 -13.55 -13.99
CA SER A 222 33.53 -14.42 -14.16
C SER A 222 33.36 -15.42 -15.31
N GLU A 223 32.13 -15.86 -15.57
CA GLU A 223 31.79 -16.79 -16.66
C GLU A 223 31.78 -16.12 -18.05
N LEU A 224 31.69 -14.79 -18.12
CA LEU A 224 31.63 -14.08 -19.39
C LEU A 224 32.99 -14.13 -20.11
N PRO A 225 33.02 -14.50 -21.41
CA PRO A 225 34.26 -14.56 -22.19
C PRO A 225 34.87 -13.17 -22.38
N ALA A 226 36.20 -13.10 -22.42
CA ALA A 226 36.93 -11.87 -22.68
C ALA A 226 36.64 -11.37 -24.11
N GLY A 227 35.96 -10.22 -24.23
CA GLY A 227 35.66 -9.59 -25.53
C GLY A 227 34.20 -9.19 -25.74
N GLY A 228 33.58 -8.49 -24.78
CA GLY A 228 32.19 -8.02 -24.88
C GLY A 228 31.98 -6.92 -25.92
N THR A 229 30.78 -6.90 -26.53
CA THR A 229 30.35 -5.82 -27.43
C THR A 229 30.29 -4.50 -26.67
N ARG A 230 30.99 -3.48 -27.16
CA ARG A 230 30.94 -2.13 -26.57
C ARG A 230 29.54 -1.55 -26.75
N VAL A 231 28.98 -1.00 -25.68
CA VAL A 231 27.67 -0.36 -25.71
C VAL A 231 27.81 1.02 -26.37
N THR A 232 27.52 1.08 -27.66
CA THR A 232 27.35 2.31 -28.45
C THR A 232 25.87 2.61 -28.68
N ALA A 233 25.51 3.83 -29.08
CA ALA A 233 24.12 4.20 -29.32
C ALA A 233 23.43 3.30 -30.36
N GLU A 234 24.15 2.90 -31.41
CA GLU A 234 23.65 2.01 -32.47
C GLU A 234 23.42 0.59 -31.93
N THR A 235 24.42 0.00 -31.27
CA THR A 235 24.28 -1.35 -30.67
C THR A 235 23.21 -1.43 -29.60
N PHE A 236 23.00 -0.35 -28.84
CA PHE A 236 21.91 -0.26 -27.86
C PHE A 236 20.53 -0.12 -28.52
N ALA A 237 20.42 0.63 -29.62
CA ALA A 237 19.18 0.74 -30.38
C ALA A 237 18.78 -0.61 -30.98
N ASP A 238 19.74 -1.34 -31.55
CA ASP A 238 19.53 -2.69 -32.08
C ASP A 238 19.15 -3.68 -30.98
N TRP A 239 19.83 -3.63 -29.82
CA TRP A 239 19.47 -4.44 -28.64
C TRP A 239 18.05 -4.14 -28.16
N LYS A 240 17.67 -2.86 -28.10
CA LYS A 240 16.35 -2.41 -27.63
C LYS A 240 15.24 -2.87 -28.57
N LYS A 241 15.47 -2.76 -29.89
CA LYS A 241 14.54 -3.28 -30.90
C LYS A 241 14.34 -4.79 -30.74
N ARG A 242 15.43 -5.55 -30.60
CA ARG A 242 15.40 -7.01 -30.36
C ARG A 242 14.64 -7.36 -29.08
N LYS A 243 14.86 -6.62 -27.98
CA LYS A 243 14.14 -6.86 -26.72
C LYS A 243 12.66 -6.51 -26.79
N GLU A 244 12.29 -5.50 -27.56
CA GLU A 244 10.88 -5.15 -27.77
C GLU A 244 10.15 -6.22 -28.59
N GLU A 245 10.80 -6.78 -29.62
CA GLU A 245 10.28 -7.90 -30.41
C GLU A 245 10.12 -9.16 -29.54
N GLU A 246 11.15 -9.54 -28.77
CA GLU A 246 11.11 -10.67 -27.83
C GLU A 246 9.97 -10.51 -26.80
N ARG A 247 9.75 -9.30 -26.29
CA ARG A 247 8.63 -9.01 -25.38
C ARG A 247 7.28 -9.17 -26.07
N LYS A 248 7.14 -8.72 -27.32
CA LYS A 248 5.89 -8.86 -28.11
C LYS A 248 5.59 -10.33 -28.38
N GLU A 249 6.59 -11.10 -28.80
CA GLU A 249 6.47 -12.54 -29.04
C GLU A 249 6.16 -13.31 -27.75
N ALA A 250 6.78 -12.95 -26.61
CA ALA A 250 6.46 -13.56 -25.32
C ALA A 250 4.99 -13.32 -24.93
N VAL A 251 4.49 -12.10 -25.12
CA VAL A 251 3.08 -11.75 -24.89
C VAL A 251 2.15 -12.52 -25.82
N GLU A 252 2.51 -12.66 -27.10
CA GLU A 252 1.74 -13.45 -28.06
C GLU A 252 1.74 -14.94 -27.73
N ARG A 253 2.89 -15.50 -27.32
CA ARG A 253 3.01 -16.90 -26.87
C ARG A 253 2.16 -17.17 -25.64
N VAL A 254 2.11 -16.24 -24.68
CA VAL A 254 1.23 -16.35 -23.50
C VAL A 254 -0.24 -16.27 -23.90
N ARG A 255 -0.61 -15.35 -24.81
CA ARG A 255 -1.97 -15.23 -25.35
C ARG A 255 -2.41 -16.45 -26.16
N GLY A 256 -1.51 -17.05 -26.93
CA GLY A 256 -1.77 -18.27 -27.70
C GLY A 256 -1.95 -19.51 -26.83
N ARG A 257 -1.18 -19.63 -25.74
CA ARG A 257 -1.35 -20.70 -24.73
C ARG A 257 -2.70 -20.59 -24.00
N GLY A 258 -3.13 -19.38 -23.64
CA GLY A 258 -4.45 -19.15 -23.03
C GLY A 258 -5.64 -19.46 -23.95
N ARG A 259 -5.44 -19.52 -25.27
CA ARG A 259 -6.49 -19.77 -26.26
C ARG A 259 -6.64 -21.24 -26.67
N ARG A 260 -5.71 -22.11 -26.27
CA ARG A 260 -5.69 -23.56 -26.55
C ARG A 260 -6.18 -24.42 -25.37
N GLY A 261 -6.46 -23.82 -24.22
CA GLY A 261 -6.88 -24.51 -22.99
C GLY A 261 -8.33 -24.21 -22.56
N GLY A 262 -9.18 -23.75 -23.48
CA GLY A 262 -10.61 -23.51 -23.24
C GLY A 262 -11.47 -24.39 -24.13
#